data_AF-A0A8T4J9U1-F1
#
_entry.id   AF-A0A8T4J9U1-F1
#
_cell.length_a   1.000
_cell.length_b   1.000
_cell.length_c   1.000
_cell.angle_alpha   90.00
_cell.angle_beta   90.00
_cell.angle_gamma   90.00
#
_symmetry.space_group_name_H-M   'P 1'
#
loop_
_entity.id
_entity.type
_entity.pdbx_description
1 polymer ?
#
loop_
_entity_poly.entity_id
_entity_poly.type
_entity_poly.pdbx_seq_one_letter_code
_entity_poly.pdbx_strand_id
1 'polypeptide(L)'
;VALTVADDGASATGWVQGLAAFMPSRTVVVPGDAGVDFDARVGGNERPVGWDMGQLSDAHLLFALRVALSDVHITVLGSGDEWEVRLVDDAGSWARVTPAAEGGLARYGGTRRLIDEVERAWDQWCAHGRPELYDYGLTVTDEGRVQYAWAWDPAAGPRWPLTPRARRRPRPVPRAPVS
;
A
#
# COMPACT_ATOMS: atom_id res chain seq x y z
N VAL A 1 -2.36 1.97 16.86
CA VAL A 1 -1.02 2.47 17.23
C VAL A 1 -1.17 3.35 18.44
N ALA A 2 -0.42 3.09 19.51
CA ALA A 2 -0.28 4.01 20.63
C ALA A 2 1.13 4.59 20.56
N LEU A 3 1.26 5.86 20.15
CA LEU A 3 2.54 6.55 20.09
C LEU A 3 2.79 7.26 21.41
N THR A 4 3.99 7.13 21.96
CA THR A 4 4.49 7.96 23.05
C THR A 4 5.18 9.18 22.45
N VAL A 5 4.68 10.36 22.78
CA VAL A 5 5.28 11.64 22.37
C VAL A 5 6.44 11.96 23.31
N ALA A 6 7.58 12.37 22.77
CA ALA A 6 8.71 12.84 23.55
C ALA A 6 8.36 14.11 24.34
N ASP A 7 9.05 14.36 25.45
CA ASP A 7 8.76 15.49 26.35
C ASP A 7 8.83 16.87 25.66
N ASP A 8 9.64 16.97 24.60
CA ASP A 8 9.78 18.17 23.76
C ASP A 8 8.69 18.34 22.69
N GLY A 9 7.81 17.34 22.54
CA GLY A 9 6.77 17.30 21.51
C GLY A 9 7.29 17.13 20.08
N ALA A 10 8.60 16.98 19.86
CA ALA A 10 9.22 17.00 18.54
C ALA A 10 9.19 15.63 17.84
N SER A 11 8.99 14.55 18.60
CA SER A 11 8.92 13.19 18.08
C SER A 11 7.88 12.34 18.79
N ALA A 12 7.43 11.29 18.12
CA ALA A 12 6.57 10.28 18.70
C ALA A 12 6.95 8.88 18.18
N THR A 13 7.00 7.89 19.08
CA THR A 13 7.36 6.50 18.73
C THR A 13 6.43 5.52 19.44
N GLY A 14 6.09 4.42 18.77
CA GLY A 14 5.32 3.35 19.40
C GLY A 14 4.99 2.20 18.47
N TRP A 15 4.50 1.13 19.07
CA TRP A 15 4.16 -0.10 18.38
C TRP A 15 2.81 -0.03 17.69
N VAL A 16 2.67 -0.82 16.62
CA VAL A 16 1.36 -1.14 16.06
C VAL A 16 0.57 -1.95 17.09
N GLN A 17 -0.64 -1.50 17.36
CA GLN A 17 -1.55 -2.09 18.35
C GLN A 17 -2.93 -2.10 17.69
N GLY A 18 -3.46 -3.31 17.41
CA GLY A 18 -4.68 -3.57 16.65
C GLY A 18 -4.47 -3.79 15.14
N LEU A 19 -5.40 -4.53 14.50
CA LEU A 19 -5.48 -4.63 13.03
C LEU A 19 -5.60 -3.21 12.50
N ALA A 20 -4.59 -2.73 11.77
CA ALA A 20 -4.51 -1.38 11.24
C ALA A 20 -5.50 -1.14 10.09
N ALA A 21 -6.78 -1.49 10.27
CA ALA A 21 -7.87 -0.94 9.49
C ALA A 21 -8.07 0.49 9.99
N PHE A 22 -7.28 1.43 9.44
CA PHE A 22 -7.58 2.85 9.58
C PHE A 22 -9.00 3.08 9.07
N MET A 23 -9.94 3.35 9.97
CA MET A 23 -11.23 3.90 9.58
C MET A 23 -10.95 5.23 8.88
N PRO A 24 -11.49 5.45 7.67
CA PRO A 24 -11.46 6.76 7.05
C PRO A 24 -11.98 7.80 8.05
N SER A 25 -11.23 8.86 8.30
CA SER A 25 -11.83 10.04 8.94
C SER A 25 -13.04 10.44 8.10
N ARG A 26 -14.19 10.76 8.72
CA ARG A 26 -15.47 11.08 8.03
C ARG A 26 -15.39 12.26 7.04
N THR A 27 -14.23 12.89 6.90
CA THR A 27 -13.93 14.04 6.05
C THR A 27 -12.90 13.74 4.96
N VAL A 28 -12.26 12.56 4.98
CA VAL A 28 -11.34 12.11 3.94
C VAL A 28 -12.07 11.12 3.05
N VAL A 29 -12.32 11.53 1.82
CA VAL A 29 -12.48 10.56 0.73
C VAL A 29 -11.16 9.82 0.68
N VAL A 30 -11.11 8.58 1.18
CA VAL A 30 -10.02 7.68 0.81
C VAL A 30 -10.13 7.57 -0.70
N PRO A 31 -9.13 8.02 -1.48
CA PRO A 31 -9.06 7.57 -2.85
C PRO A 31 -8.86 6.06 -2.70
N GLY A 32 -9.90 5.25 -2.81
CA GLY A 32 -9.67 3.86 -3.17
C GLY A 32 -9.23 3.83 -4.62
N ASP A 33 -9.43 2.69 -5.26
CA ASP A 33 -9.52 2.58 -6.73
C ASP A 33 -10.57 3.55 -7.36
N ALA A 34 -11.27 4.37 -6.55
CA ALA A 34 -12.21 5.41 -6.92
C ALA A 34 -11.65 6.34 -8.02
N GLY A 35 -12.00 5.99 -9.27
CA GLY A 35 -11.62 6.70 -10.48
C GLY A 35 -10.61 5.99 -11.38
N VAL A 36 -10.16 4.79 -11.03
CA VAL A 36 -9.41 3.90 -11.91
C VAL A 36 -10.38 2.90 -12.53
N ASP A 37 -10.72 3.13 -13.79
CA ASP A 37 -11.42 2.15 -14.60
C ASP A 37 -10.38 1.16 -15.16
N PHE A 38 -10.17 0.05 -14.47
CA PHE A 38 -9.23 -0.99 -14.86
C PHE A 38 -9.66 -1.71 -16.15
N ASP A 39 -10.96 -1.74 -16.45
CA ASP A 39 -11.50 -2.39 -17.64
C ASP A 39 -11.39 -1.48 -18.88
N ALA A 40 -11.48 -0.16 -18.71
CA ALA A 40 -11.22 0.81 -19.78
C ALA A 40 -9.74 1.10 -20.05
N ARG A 41 -8.81 0.57 -19.24
CA ARG A 41 -7.36 0.71 -19.45
C ARG A 41 -6.90 -0.22 -20.57
N VAL A 42 -7.07 0.22 -21.81
CA VAL A 42 -6.62 -0.45 -23.04
C VAL A 42 -5.09 -0.32 -23.18
N GLY A 43 -4.41 -1.40 -23.62
CA GLY A 43 -2.98 -1.37 -23.97
C GLY A 43 -2.01 -1.62 -22.80
N GLY A 44 -2.49 -2.16 -21.68
CA GLY A 44 -1.62 -2.66 -20.62
C GLY A 44 -0.76 -3.84 -21.10
N ASN A 45 0.44 -3.97 -20.53
CA ASN A 45 1.25 -5.17 -20.69
C ASN A 45 0.66 -6.29 -19.85
N GLU A 46 0.89 -7.54 -20.25
CA GLU A 46 0.47 -8.72 -19.49
C GLU A 46 1.67 -9.59 -19.17
N ARG A 47 1.70 -10.15 -17.95
CA ARG A 47 2.66 -11.21 -17.59
C ARG A 47 2.09 -12.16 -16.53
N PRO A 48 2.49 -13.44 -16.55
CA PRO A 48 2.27 -14.32 -15.41
C PRO A 48 2.98 -13.78 -14.15
N VAL A 49 2.37 -14.03 -13.00
CA VAL A 49 2.95 -13.78 -11.67
C VAL A 49 2.78 -15.03 -10.81
N GLY A 50 3.76 -15.27 -9.94
CA GLY A 50 3.73 -16.40 -9.00
C GLY A 50 2.85 -16.18 -7.78
N TRP A 51 2.05 -15.10 -7.72
CA TRP A 51 1.15 -14.82 -6.61
C TRP A 51 -0.08 -15.72 -6.70
N ASP A 52 -0.37 -16.45 -5.62
CA ASP A 52 -1.71 -16.97 -5.37
C ASP A 52 -2.44 -16.12 -4.32
N MET A 53 -3.76 -16.27 -4.24
CA MET A 53 -4.53 -15.50 -3.27
C MET A 53 -4.31 -15.93 -1.82
N GLY A 54 -3.93 -17.19 -1.59
CA GLY A 54 -3.63 -17.70 -0.26
C GLY A 54 -2.47 -16.93 0.37
N GLN A 55 -1.47 -16.59 -0.44
CA GLN A 55 -0.33 -15.81 0.01
C GLN A 55 -0.71 -14.35 0.32
N LEU A 56 -1.50 -13.70 -0.54
CA LEU A 56 -1.92 -12.30 -0.31
C LEU A 56 -3.07 -12.14 0.70
N SER A 57 -3.69 -13.25 1.13
CA SER A 57 -4.61 -13.29 2.26
C SER A 57 -3.92 -13.27 3.62
N ASP A 58 -2.59 -13.46 3.67
CA ASP A 58 -1.79 -13.28 4.88
C ASP A 58 -1.78 -11.80 5.28
N ALA A 59 -2.41 -11.52 6.42
CA ALA A 59 -2.52 -10.17 6.96
C ALA A 59 -1.16 -9.56 7.33
N HIS A 60 -0.16 -10.37 7.70
CA HIS A 60 1.19 -9.92 8.02
C HIS A 60 1.95 -9.51 6.76
N LEU A 61 1.89 -10.33 5.70
CA LEU A 61 2.46 -9.98 4.41
C LEU A 61 1.79 -8.71 3.84
N LEU A 62 0.46 -8.64 3.84
CA LEU A 62 -0.25 -7.48 3.30
C LEU A 62 0.08 -6.20 4.08
N PHE A 63 0.29 -6.30 5.39
CA PHE A 63 0.76 -5.18 6.19
C PHE A 63 2.19 -4.78 5.82
N ALA A 64 3.11 -5.73 5.71
CA ALA A 64 4.49 -5.47 5.31
C ALA A 64 4.59 -4.81 3.92
N LEU A 65 3.78 -5.27 2.95
CA LEU A 65 3.71 -4.66 1.62
C LEU A 65 3.25 -3.21 1.68
N ARG A 66 2.25 -2.88 2.53
CA ARG A 66 1.77 -1.50 2.73
C ARG A 66 2.77 -0.61 3.46
N VAL A 67 3.62 -1.18 4.30
CA VAL A 67 4.74 -0.47 4.92
C VAL A 67 5.82 -0.16 3.88
N ALA A 68 6.25 -1.17 3.11
CA ALA A 68 7.30 -1.04 2.12
C ALA A 68 6.89 -0.15 0.93
N LEU A 69 5.62 -0.21 0.53
CA LEU A 69 5.05 0.53 -0.60
C LEU A 69 3.97 1.51 -0.11
N SER A 70 4.35 2.38 0.84
CA SER A 70 3.44 3.32 1.53
C SER A 70 2.67 4.29 0.63
N ASP A 71 3.14 4.49 -0.60
CA ASP A 71 2.51 5.34 -1.62
C ASP A 71 1.61 4.56 -2.60
N VAL A 72 1.58 3.23 -2.52
CA VAL A 72 0.79 2.34 -3.39
C VAL A 72 -0.50 1.90 -2.68
N HIS A 73 -1.64 2.07 -3.36
CA HIS A 73 -2.89 1.43 -2.96
C HIS A 73 -2.85 -0.05 -3.32
N ILE A 74 -2.91 -0.92 -2.30
CA ILE A 74 -3.02 -2.37 -2.46
C ILE A 74 -4.41 -2.80 -2.00
N THR A 75 -5.27 -3.10 -2.97
CA THR A 75 -6.64 -3.58 -2.77
C THR A 75 -6.69 -5.06 -3.13
N VAL A 76 -7.12 -5.90 -2.18
CA VAL A 76 -7.38 -7.34 -2.41
C VAL A 76 -8.88 -7.54 -2.33
N LEU A 77 -9.46 -8.15 -3.36
CA LEU A 77 -10.90 -8.37 -3.52
C LEU A 77 -11.17 -9.84 -3.77
N GLY A 78 -12.34 -10.31 -3.33
CA GLY A 78 -12.79 -11.68 -3.55
C GLY A 78 -12.25 -12.70 -2.53
N SER A 79 -12.53 -13.97 -2.79
CA SER A 79 -12.17 -15.11 -1.93
C SER A 79 -12.23 -16.43 -2.73
N GLY A 80 -11.43 -17.42 -2.37
CA GLY A 80 -11.36 -18.70 -3.11
C GLY A 80 -10.74 -18.54 -4.50
N ASP A 81 -11.43 -19.04 -5.53
CA ASP A 81 -10.93 -19.00 -6.92
C ASP A 81 -11.30 -17.71 -7.66
N GLU A 82 -12.17 -16.88 -7.07
CA GLU A 82 -12.61 -15.61 -7.65
C GLU A 82 -11.99 -14.45 -6.86
N TRP A 83 -10.84 -13.97 -7.33
CA TRP A 83 -10.09 -12.93 -6.66
C TRP A 83 -9.44 -11.92 -7.58
N GLU A 84 -9.03 -10.82 -6.98
CA GLU A 84 -8.35 -9.77 -7.70
C GLU A 84 -7.46 -8.97 -6.76
N VAL A 85 -6.28 -8.61 -7.25
CA VAL A 85 -5.39 -7.66 -6.58
C VAL A 85 -5.24 -6.45 -7.48
N ARG A 86 -5.49 -5.26 -6.93
CA ARG A 86 -5.36 -3.98 -7.63
C ARG A 86 -4.28 -3.15 -6.97
N LEU A 87 -3.39 -2.63 -7.80
CA LEU A 87 -2.27 -1.77 -7.42
C LEU A 87 -2.40 -0.44 -8.14
N VAL A 88 -2.32 0.67 -7.41
CA VAL A 88 -2.38 2.03 -7.98
C VAL A 88 -1.46 2.96 -7.21
N ASP A 89 -0.66 3.76 -7.91
CA ASP A 89 0.04 4.90 -7.31
C ASP A 89 -0.70 6.23 -7.62
N ASP A 90 -0.26 7.32 -6.99
CA ASP A 90 -0.85 8.64 -7.23
C ASP A 90 -0.43 9.25 -8.59
N ALA A 91 0.58 8.69 -9.26
CA ALA A 91 1.15 9.18 -10.52
C ALA A 91 0.53 8.54 -11.78
N GLY A 92 -0.33 7.52 -11.61
CA GLY A 92 -1.05 6.85 -12.69
C GLY A 92 -0.47 5.49 -13.11
N SER A 93 0.56 4.98 -12.44
CA SER A 93 0.98 3.59 -12.56
C SER A 93 -0.04 2.67 -11.93
N TRP A 94 -0.26 1.51 -12.54
CA TRP A 94 -1.28 0.58 -12.11
C TRP A 94 -0.95 -0.85 -12.47
N ALA A 95 -1.50 -1.79 -11.69
CA ALA A 95 -1.56 -3.18 -12.04
C ALA A 95 -2.85 -3.83 -11.51
N ARG A 96 -3.30 -4.85 -12.20
CA ARG A 96 -4.42 -5.71 -11.86
C ARG A 96 -3.94 -7.14 -11.99
N VAL A 97 -4.11 -7.95 -10.95
CA VAL A 97 -3.80 -9.38 -10.97
C VAL A 97 -5.09 -10.15 -10.75
N THR A 98 -5.35 -11.11 -11.62
CA THR A 98 -6.49 -12.02 -11.55
C THR A 98 -6.00 -13.46 -11.58
N PRO A 99 -6.77 -14.43 -11.05
CA PRO A 99 -6.42 -15.84 -11.12
C PRO A 99 -6.14 -16.30 -12.56
N ALA A 100 -5.17 -17.20 -12.70
CA ALA A 100 -4.82 -17.90 -13.92
C ALA A 100 -4.64 -19.40 -13.62
N ALA A 101 -4.45 -20.22 -14.66
CA ALA A 101 -4.26 -21.66 -14.50
C ALA A 101 -3.07 -22.02 -13.56
N GLU A 102 -2.03 -21.18 -13.55
CA GLU A 102 -0.86 -21.30 -12.69
C GLU A 102 -0.60 -19.95 -12.00
N GLY A 103 -1.17 -19.75 -10.81
CA GLY A 103 -1.01 -18.51 -10.03
C GLY A 103 -1.90 -17.37 -10.55
N GLY A 104 -1.28 -16.24 -10.89
CA GLY A 104 -1.98 -15.05 -11.34
C GLY A 104 -1.53 -14.56 -12.73
N LEU A 105 -2.44 -13.91 -13.44
CA LEU A 105 -2.13 -13.12 -14.63
C LEU A 105 -2.23 -11.64 -14.27
N ALA A 106 -1.14 -10.91 -14.46
CA ALA A 106 -1.07 -9.50 -14.18
C ALA A 106 -1.16 -8.66 -15.45
N ARG A 107 -2.09 -7.70 -15.47
CA ARG A 107 -2.18 -6.63 -16.47
C ARG A 107 -1.76 -5.31 -15.85
N TYR A 108 -0.91 -4.53 -16.51
CA TYR A 108 -0.30 -3.35 -15.91
C TYR A 108 0.12 -2.27 -16.89
N GLY A 109 0.32 -1.05 -16.39
CA GLY A 109 0.79 0.08 -17.19
C GLY A 109 1.22 1.28 -16.35
N GLY A 110 1.67 2.34 -17.03
CA GLY A 110 2.29 3.52 -16.41
C GLY A 110 3.81 3.43 -16.35
N THR A 111 4.43 4.32 -15.58
CA THR A 111 5.90 4.49 -15.55
C THR A 111 6.58 3.56 -14.54
N ARG A 112 5.89 3.21 -13.44
CA ARG A 112 6.39 2.25 -12.45
C ARG A 112 5.97 0.83 -12.76
N ARG A 113 6.83 -0.12 -12.39
CA ARG A 113 6.56 -1.56 -12.48
C ARG A 113 6.08 -2.05 -11.12
N LEU A 114 4.83 -1.70 -10.78
CA LEU A 114 4.28 -1.95 -9.44
C LEU A 114 4.26 -3.44 -9.04
N ILE A 115 4.11 -4.34 -10.01
CA ILE A 115 4.18 -5.79 -9.75
C ILE A 115 5.59 -6.17 -9.26
N ASP A 116 6.63 -5.73 -9.98
CA ASP A 116 8.03 -6.01 -9.65
C ASP A 116 8.44 -5.35 -8.32
N GLU A 117 7.80 -4.24 -7.95
CA GLU A 117 7.99 -3.60 -6.64
C GLU A 117 7.34 -4.40 -5.51
N VAL A 118 6.14 -4.96 -5.72
CA VAL A 118 5.50 -5.87 -4.76
C VAL A 118 6.31 -7.16 -4.60
N GLU A 119 6.77 -7.78 -5.69
CA GLU A 119 7.63 -8.98 -5.62
C GLU A 119 8.91 -8.70 -4.82
N ARG A 120 9.58 -7.58 -5.07
CA ARG A 120 10.77 -7.19 -4.28
C ARG A 120 10.48 -6.91 -2.82
N ALA A 121 9.37 -6.24 -2.51
CA ALA A 121 8.97 -5.97 -1.14
C ALA A 121 8.62 -7.26 -0.38
N TRP A 122 8.01 -8.21 -1.06
CA TRP A 122 7.76 -9.55 -0.53
C TRP A 122 9.06 -10.29 -0.25
N ASP A 123 9.97 -10.35 -1.23
CA ASP A 123 11.29 -10.99 -1.04
C ASP A 123 12.03 -10.38 0.15
N GLN A 124 11.96 -9.05 0.31
CA GLN A 124 12.52 -8.36 1.47
C GLN A 124 11.87 -8.80 2.79
N TRP A 125 10.54 -8.89 2.85
CA TRP A 125 9.83 -9.38 4.04
C TRP A 125 10.23 -10.80 4.40
N CYS A 126 10.33 -11.69 3.41
CA CYS A 126 10.84 -13.04 3.59
C CYS A 126 12.29 -13.06 4.10
N ALA A 127 13.17 -12.23 3.51
CA ALA A 127 14.57 -12.14 3.88
C ALA A 127 14.78 -11.60 5.31
N HIS A 128 13.86 -10.78 5.80
CA HIS A 128 13.87 -10.32 7.19
C HIS A 128 13.32 -11.35 8.18
N GLY A 129 12.82 -12.49 7.73
CA GLY A 129 12.28 -13.52 8.62
C GLY A 129 10.78 -13.37 8.89
N ARG A 130 10.06 -12.67 8.00
CA ARG A 130 8.59 -12.55 8.01
C ARG A 130 8.05 -11.90 9.28
N PRO A 131 8.44 -10.64 9.60
CA PRO A 131 7.89 -9.91 10.74
C PRO A 131 6.36 -9.93 10.72
N GLU A 132 5.78 -10.18 11.90
CA GLU A 132 4.35 -10.08 12.09
C GLU A 132 3.91 -8.62 12.18
N LEU A 133 2.61 -8.37 12.01
CA LEU A 133 2.04 -7.01 12.03
C LEU A 133 2.36 -6.27 13.35
N TYR A 134 2.41 -6.99 14.47
CA TYR A 134 2.71 -6.42 15.78
C TYR A 134 4.21 -6.29 16.07
N ASP A 135 5.06 -6.86 15.22
CA ASP A 135 6.50 -6.61 15.25
C ASP A 135 6.86 -5.27 14.61
N TYR A 136 5.90 -4.55 14.04
CA TYR A 136 6.15 -3.23 13.48
C TYR A 136 5.85 -2.11 14.48
N GLY A 137 6.65 -1.06 14.39
CA GLY A 137 6.38 0.22 15.01
C GLY A 137 6.54 1.38 14.04
N LEU A 138 6.23 2.57 14.53
CA LEU A 138 6.30 3.82 13.77
C LEU A 138 7.07 4.85 14.60
N THR A 139 7.94 5.59 13.93
CA THR A 139 8.56 6.79 14.46
C THR A 139 8.26 7.97 13.56
N VAL A 140 7.85 9.08 14.20
CA VAL A 140 7.56 10.36 13.57
C VAL A 140 8.47 11.41 14.19
N THR A 141 9.16 12.17 13.36
CA THR A 141 10.08 13.23 13.78
C THR A 141 9.87 14.50 12.96
N ASP A 142 10.62 15.55 13.30
CA ASP A 142 10.66 16.83 12.58
C ASP A 142 9.28 17.45 12.40
N GLU A 143 8.48 17.46 13.47
CA GLU A 143 7.10 17.98 13.48
C GLU A 143 6.16 17.24 12.50
N GLY A 144 6.42 15.96 12.24
CA GLY A 144 5.61 15.14 11.34
C GLY A 144 6.10 15.11 9.89
N ARG A 145 7.19 15.81 9.57
CA ARG A 145 7.79 15.83 8.22
C ARG A 145 8.51 14.54 7.87
N VAL A 146 9.06 13.86 8.87
CA VAL A 146 9.76 12.58 8.69
C VAL A 146 8.99 11.50 9.41
N GLN A 147 8.68 10.43 8.68
CA GLN A 147 7.96 9.27 9.19
C GLN A 147 8.61 8.02 8.65
N TYR A 148 8.86 7.04 9.52
CA TYR A 148 9.37 5.74 9.11
C TYR A 148 8.81 4.64 9.99
N ALA A 149 8.46 3.53 9.37
CA ALA A 149 8.16 2.30 10.06
C ALA A 149 9.45 1.53 10.33
N TRP A 150 9.43 0.66 11.33
CA TRP A 150 10.52 -0.22 11.70
C TRP A 150 9.98 -1.55 12.20
N ALA A 151 10.79 -2.61 12.20
CA ALA A 151 10.41 -3.91 12.77
C ALA A 151 11.35 -4.34 13.90
N TRP A 152 10.79 -4.93 14.96
CA TRP A 152 11.39 -5.41 16.22
C TRP A 152 12.15 -4.39 17.07
N ASP A 153 12.85 -3.44 16.47
CA ASP A 153 13.64 -2.44 17.19
C ASP A 153 13.67 -1.10 16.44
N PRO A 154 13.35 0.04 17.10
CA PRO A 154 13.31 1.36 16.47
C PRO A 154 14.69 1.91 16.08
N ALA A 155 15.78 1.42 16.68
CA ALA A 155 17.13 1.93 16.47
C ALA A 155 17.95 1.03 15.53
N ALA A 156 17.82 -0.30 15.67
CA ALA A 156 18.65 -1.29 15.00
C ALA A 156 17.88 -2.19 14.02
N GLY A 157 16.54 -2.17 14.04
CA GLY A 157 15.70 -2.96 13.15
C GLY A 157 15.72 -2.47 11.71
N PRO A 158 15.21 -3.29 10.75
CA PRO A 158 14.94 -2.80 9.41
C PRO A 158 13.92 -1.66 9.47
N ARG A 159 14.09 -0.68 8.59
CA ARG A 159 13.28 0.54 8.57
C ARG A 159 12.84 0.91 7.16
N TRP A 160 11.65 1.46 7.05
CA TRP A 160 11.03 1.89 5.80
C TRP A 160 10.58 3.35 5.91
N PRO A 161 11.14 4.25 5.10
CA PRO A 161 10.61 5.61 4.98
C PRO A 161 9.15 5.56 4.51
N LEU A 162 8.28 6.26 5.21
CA LEU A 162 6.89 6.40 4.80
C LEU A 162 6.73 7.70 4.03
N THR A 163 6.39 7.58 2.75
CA THR A 163 6.19 8.76 1.91
C THR A 163 4.76 9.25 2.10
N PRO A 164 4.56 10.49 2.58
CA PRO A 164 3.22 11.06 2.64
C PRO A 164 2.67 11.15 1.22
N ARG A 165 1.48 10.59 1.01
CA ARG A 165 0.79 10.66 -0.27
C ARG A 165 0.57 12.11 -0.68
N ALA A 166 0.81 12.41 -1.94
CA ALA A 166 0.39 13.70 -2.48
C ALA A 166 -1.14 13.75 -2.44
N ARG A 167 -1.72 14.75 -1.76
CA ARG A 167 -3.17 14.97 -1.82
C ARG A 167 -3.56 15.18 -3.29
N ARG A 168 -4.27 14.24 -3.91
CA ARG A 168 -4.89 14.46 -5.22
C ARG A 168 -5.73 15.73 -5.13
N ARG A 169 -5.37 16.76 -5.92
CA ARG A 169 -6.27 17.90 -6.11
C ARG A 169 -7.55 17.37 -6.77
N PRO A 170 -8.75 17.73 -6.28
CA PRO A 170 -9.98 17.36 -6.96
C PRO A 170 -9.92 17.86 -8.41
N ARG A 171 -10.26 16.98 -9.34
CA ARG A 171 -10.34 17.32 -10.77
C ARG A 171 -11.38 18.45 -10.90
N PRO A 172 -11.06 19.59 -11.54
CA PRO A 172 -12.04 20.66 -11.71
C PRO A 172 -13.27 20.11 -12.43
N VAL A 173 -14.43 20.24 -11.80
CA VAL A 173 -15.72 19.90 -12.40
C VAL A 173 -15.91 20.87 -13.58
N PRO A 174 -16.13 20.38 -14.82
CA PRO A 174 -16.42 21.27 -15.93
C PRO A 174 -17.68 22.07 -15.59
N ARG A 175 -17.57 23.41 -15.58
CA ARG A 175 -18.73 24.28 -15.48
C ARG A 175 -19.62 24.02 -16.69
N ALA A 176 -20.89 23.69 -16.43
CA ALA A 176 -21.89 23.64 -17.49
C ALA A 176 -21.92 24.99 -18.23
N PRO A 177 -22.09 25.01 -19.56
CA PRO A 177 -22.27 26.25 -20.29
C PRO A 177 -23.51 26.96 -19.75
N VAL A 178 -23.34 28.23 -19.39
CA VAL A 178 -24.46 29.10 -19.05
C VAL A 178 -25.17 29.40 -20.38
N SER A 179 -26.42 28.98 -20.48
CA SER A 179 -27.32 29.29 -21.61
C SER A 179 -27.65 30.77 -21.71
#